data_AF-A0A7J9CLA9-F1
#
_entry.id   AF-A0A7J9CLA9-F1
#
_cell.length_a   1.000
_cell.length_b   1.000
_cell.length_c   1.000
_cell.angle_alpha   90.00
_cell.angle_beta   90.00
_cell.angle_gamma   90.00
#
_symmetry.space_group_name_H-M   'P 1'
#
loop_
_entity.id
_entity.type
_entity.pdbx_description
1 polymer ?
#
loop_
_entity_poly.entity_id
_entity_poly.type
_entity_poly.pdbx_seq_one_letter_code
_entity_poly.pdbx_strand_id
1 'polypeptide(L)'
;SRTVWHDVIGKHCPIFAVNREVLIPIAKPTGYTGADPYKISFQVGKEKFLVPWLFLINRKSSEVPMIDMHLRYSGGDLHGVTAKIVDMPHHYVEIHPNIRKQFWDPQHWPKHVLVRYTWS
;
A
#
# COMPACT_ATOMS: atom_id res chain seq x y z
N SER A 1 6.46 6.75 16.42
CA SER A 1 7.76 6.33 15.84
C SER A 1 7.61 6.14 14.33
N ARG A 2 8.71 6.04 13.57
CA ARG A 2 8.69 5.88 12.10
C ARG A 2 9.56 4.69 11.70
N THR A 3 9.21 4.02 10.61
CA THR A 3 10.15 3.15 9.89
C THR A 3 11.11 4.00 9.06
N VAL A 4 12.26 3.43 8.69
CA VAL A 4 13.10 4.02 7.64
C VAL A 4 12.39 3.93 6.28
N TRP A 5 12.84 4.71 5.31
CA TRP A 5 12.43 4.50 3.93
C TRP A 5 12.91 3.12 3.47
N HIS A 6 12.05 2.43 2.73
CA HIS A 6 12.35 1.12 2.15
C HIS A 6 12.12 1.20 0.65
N ASP A 7 13.15 0.85 -0.11
CA ASP A 7 13.04 0.80 -1.56
C ASP A 7 12.17 -0.38 -1.99
N VAL A 8 11.15 -0.07 -2.78
CA VAL A 8 10.32 -1.05 -3.45
C VAL A 8 10.92 -1.26 -4.83
N ILE A 9 11.44 -2.47 -5.10
CA ILE A 9 12.15 -2.79 -6.35
C ILE A 9 11.50 -3.94 -7.12
N GLY A 10 11.75 -3.96 -8.43
CA GLY A 10 11.40 -5.07 -9.31
C GLY A 10 9.90 -5.38 -9.34
N LYS A 11 9.52 -6.59 -8.91
CA LYS A 11 8.16 -7.12 -9.04
C LYS A 11 7.08 -6.33 -8.28
N HIS A 12 7.48 -5.49 -7.34
CA HIS A 12 6.59 -4.66 -6.53
C HIS A 12 6.38 -3.27 -7.13
N CYS A 13 7.12 -2.89 -8.18
CA CYS A 13 6.98 -1.60 -8.84
C CYS A 13 5.85 -1.60 -9.87
N PRO A 14 5.23 -0.42 -10.14
CA PRO A 14 4.35 -0.26 -11.28
C PRO A 14 5.13 -0.45 -12.61
N ILE A 15 4.48 -1.03 -13.61
CA ILE A 15 4.99 -1.16 -14.97
C ILE A 15 4.20 -0.19 -15.84
N PHE A 16 4.91 0.62 -16.63
CA PHE A 16 4.30 1.65 -17.48
C PHE A 16 3.14 1.11 -18.31
N ALA A 17 2.01 1.81 -18.25
CA ALA A 17 0.77 1.49 -18.97
C ALA A 17 0.19 0.08 -18.72
N VAL A 18 0.62 -0.61 -17.66
CA VAL A 18 0.11 -1.94 -17.28
C VAL A 18 -0.57 -1.84 -15.91
N ASN A 19 -1.90 -2.00 -15.89
CA ASN A 19 -2.64 -2.16 -14.65
C ASN A 19 -2.16 -3.43 -13.95
N ARG A 20 -1.84 -3.33 -12.65
CA ARG A 20 -1.25 -4.44 -11.92
C ARG A 20 -1.55 -4.37 -10.45
N GLU A 21 -1.66 -5.54 -9.83
CA GLU A 21 -1.76 -5.69 -8.39
C GLU A 21 -0.50 -6.38 -7.85
N VAL A 22 0.01 -5.86 -6.73
CA VAL A 22 1.21 -6.38 -6.07
C VAL A 22 1.01 -6.40 -4.57
N LEU A 23 1.56 -7.40 -3.88
CA LEU A 23 1.66 -7.39 -2.43
C LEU A 23 2.98 -6.74 -2.02
N ILE A 24 2.90 -5.69 -1.20
CA ILE A 24 4.07 -5.02 -0.62
C ILE A 24 4.17 -5.39 0.85
N PRO A 25 5.28 -6.02 1.30
CA PRO A 25 5.52 -6.24 2.72
C PRO A 25 5.90 -4.92 3.38
N ILE A 26 5.17 -4.53 4.43
CA ILE A 26 5.51 -3.37 5.25
C ILE A 26 5.99 -3.82 6.63
N ALA A 27 7.09 -3.21 7.08
CA ALA A 27 7.76 -3.56 8.31
C ALA A 27 7.04 -3.00 9.54
N LYS A 28 7.27 -3.65 10.70
CA LYS A 28 6.79 -3.14 11.98
C LYS A 28 7.59 -1.88 12.37
N PRO A 29 6.95 -0.74 12.68
CA PRO A 29 7.64 0.43 13.17
C PRO A 29 8.20 0.16 14.56
N THR A 30 9.41 0.65 14.85
CA THR A 30 10.03 0.53 16.18
C THR A 30 9.09 1.08 17.25
N GLY A 31 8.76 0.31 18.27
CA GLY A 31 7.85 0.72 19.34
C GLY A 31 6.36 0.73 18.98
N TYR A 32 5.95 0.18 17.82
CA TYR A 32 4.53 0.02 17.49
C TYR A 32 3.86 -1.00 18.41
N THR A 33 2.87 -0.54 19.17
CA THR A 33 2.12 -1.33 20.16
C THR A 33 0.77 -1.85 19.64
N GLY A 34 0.31 -1.36 18.49
CA GLY A 34 -1.02 -1.65 17.95
C GLY A 34 -2.11 -0.64 18.31
N ALA A 35 -1.87 0.24 19.30
CA ALA A 35 -2.82 1.28 19.68
C ALA A 35 -2.76 2.51 18.75
N ASP A 36 -1.58 2.81 18.22
CA ASP A 36 -1.37 3.97 17.36
C ASP A 36 -1.85 3.74 15.93
N PRO A 37 -2.31 4.79 15.22
CA PRO A 37 -2.53 4.72 13.79
C PRO A 37 -1.24 4.40 13.02
N TYR A 38 -1.33 3.48 12.06
CA TYR A 38 -0.24 3.27 11.10
C TYR A 38 -0.52 4.07 9.84
N LYS A 39 0.40 4.96 9.46
CA LYS A 39 0.34 5.70 8.19
C LYS A 39 1.47 5.31 7.25
N ILE A 40 1.22 5.37 5.95
CA ILE A 40 2.19 5.09 4.90
C ILE A 40 2.25 6.22 3.88
N SER A 41 3.41 6.46 3.28
CA SER A 41 3.65 7.43 2.20
C SER A 41 4.56 6.77 1.17
N PHE A 42 4.49 7.23 -0.08
CA PHE A 42 5.27 6.72 -1.20
C PHE A 42 5.98 7.85 -1.90
N GLN A 43 7.19 7.56 -2.40
CA GLN A 43 7.87 8.39 -3.38
C GLN A 43 7.97 7.60 -4.69
N VAL A 44 7.58 8.23 -5.80
CA VAL A 44 7.53 7.58 -7.12
C VAL A 44 8.26 8.45 -8.15
N GLY A 45 8.92 7.81 -9.11
CA GLY A 45 9.59 8.49 -10.22
C GLY A 45 10.86 9.22 -9.81
N LYS A 46 11.77 8.54 -9.09
CA LYS A 46 13.01 9.13 -8.53
C LYS A 46 12.69 10.33 -7.64
N GLU A 47 11.80 10.11 -6.66
CA GLU A 47 11.38 11.11 -5.68
C GLU A 47 10.60 12.32 -6.23
N LYS A 48 10.33 12.38 -7.54
CA LYS A 48 9.58 13.46 -8.18
C LYS A 48 8.15 13.60 -7.64
N PHE A 49 7.50 12.50 -7.30
CA PHE A 49 6.12 12.50 -6.79
C PHE A 49 6.05 11.94 -5.38
N LEU A 50 5.77 12.81 -4.41
CA LEU A 50 5.47 12.43 -3.04
C LEU A 50 3.97 12.23 -2.87
N VAL A 51 3.57 11.02 -2.50
CA VAL A 51 2.20 10.72 -2.08
C VAL A 51 2.03 11.12 -0.62
N PRO A 52 1.03 11.95 -0.26
CA PRO A 52 0.75 12.32 1.13
C PRO A 52 0.51 11.12 2.04
N TRP A 53 0.62 11.32 3.35
CA TRP A 53 0.38 10.27 4.33
C TRP A 53 -1.04 9.67 4.23
N LEU A 54 -1.10 8.36 4.08
CA LEU A 54 -2.32 7.56 4.01
C LEU A 54 -2.48 6.73 5.29
N PHE A 55 -3.65 6.75 5.92
CA PHE A 55 -3.94 5.93 7.10
C PHE A 55 -4.26 4.49 6.72
N LEU A 56 -3.42 3.53 7.13
CA LEU A 56 -3.55 2.12 6.79
C LEU A 56 -4.20 1.31 7.93
N ILE A 57 -3.73 1.47 9.17
CA ILE A 57 -4.28 0.83 10.37
C ILE A 57 -4.93 1.91 11.25
N ASN A 58 -5.99 1.53 11.97
CA ASN A 58 -6.84 2.42 12.75
C ASN A 58 -7.65 3.40 11.87
N ARG A 59 -8.20 2.84 10.78
CA ARG A 59 -9.20 3.51 9.93
C ARG A 59 -10.58 3.35 10.56
N LYS A 60 -11.58 4.07 10.02
CA LYS A 60 -13.00 3.85 10.37
C LYS A 60 -13.52 2.46 9.99
N SER A 61 -12.87 1.79 9.03
CA SER A 61 -13.23 0.44 8.57
C SER A 61 -12.32 -0.62 9.20
N SER A 62 -12.89 -1.77 9.54
CA SER A 62 -12.18 -2.97 10.00
C SER A 62 -11.87 -3.96 8.86
N GLU A 63 -12.20 -3.60 7.61
CA GLU A 63 -11.84 -4.38 6.44
C GLU A 63 -10.35 -4.30 6.14
N VAL A 64 -9.79 -5.37 5.58
CA VAL A 64 -8.38 -5.39 5.18
C VAL A 64 -8.15 -4.27 4.17
N PRO A 65 -7.19 -3.36 4.38
CA PRO A 65 -6.96 -2.25 3.48
C PRO A 65 -6.23 -2.69 2.21
N MET A 66 -6.57 -2.03 1.10
CA MET A 66 -5.82 -2.04 -0.16
C MET A 66 -5.44 -0.60 -0.52
N ILE A 67 -4.27 -0.42 -1.12
CA ILE A 67 -3.83 0.87 -1.65
C ILE A 67 -4.19 0.91 -3.13
N ASP A 68 -5.06 1.84 -3.50
CA ASP A 68 -5.40 2.10 -4.89
C ASP A 68 -4.57 3.29 -5.36
N MET A 69 -3.57 3.01 -6.20
CA MET A 69 -2.61 3.99 -6.71
C MET A 69 -2.85 4.21 -8.21
N HIS A 70 -3.03 5.46 -8.57
CA HIS A 70 -3.35 5.88 -9.92
C HIS A 70 -2.20 6.74 -10.48
N LEU A 71 -1.61 6.27 -11.58
CA LEU A 71 -0.48 6.88 -12.25
C LEU A 71 -0.96 7.55 -13.53
N ARG A 72 -0.73 8.87 -13.62
CA ARG A 72 -1.06 9.67 -14.81
C ARG A 72 0.17 9.78 -15.69
N TYR A 73 0.03 9.45 -16.96
CA TYR A 73 1.14 9.53 -17.91
C TYR A 73 0.74 10.24 -19.21
N SER A 74 1.74 10.77 -19.91
CA SER A 74 1.57 11.33 -21.24
C SER A 74 2.94 11.41 -21.92
N GLY A 75 3.01 11.04 -23.19
CA GLY A 75 4.25 11.07 -23.96
C GLY A 75 5.36 10.14 -23.45
N GLY A 76 5.02 9.08 -22.71
CA GLY A 76 5.99 8.19 -22.06
C GLY A 76 6.48 8.66 -20.68
N ASP A 77 6.10 9.87 -20.27
CA ASP A 77 6.47 10.45 -18.99
C ASP A 77 5.38 10.28 -17.93
N LEU A 78 5.81 10.15 -16.67
CA LEU A 78 4.92 10.20 -15.51
C LEU A 78 4.64 11.66 -15.14
N HIS A 79 3.36 12.04 -15.13
CA HIS A 79 2.86 13.40 -14.84
C HIS A 79 2.28 13.54 -13.44
N GLY A 80 1.85 12.45 -12.82
CA GLY A 80 1.38 12.51 -11.44
C GLY A 80 1.02 11.15 -10.88
N VAL A 81 0.98 11.09 -9.56
CA VAL A 81 0.55 9.92 -8.80
C VAL A 81 -0.46 10.38 -7.76
N THR A 82 -1.61 9.71 -7.72
CA THR A 82 -2.55 9.81 -6.61
C THR A 82 -2.71 8.44 -5.98
N ALA A 83 -3.01 8.40 -4.69
CA ALA A 83 -3.30 7.15 -4.03
C ALA A 83 -4.33 7.35 -2.92
N LYS A 84 -5.10 6.31 -2.66
CA LYS A 84 -6.08 6.26 -1.58
C LYS A 84 -6.08 4.86 -0.96
N ILE A 85 -6.50 4.80 0.30
CA ILE A 85 -6.78 3.52 0.94
C ILE A 85 -8.25 3.20 0.71
N VAL A 86 -8.51 2.01 0.15
CA VAL A 86 -9.84 1.46 -0.01
C VAL A 86 -9.94 0.15 0.77
N ASP A 87 -11.16 -0.30 1.01
CA ASP A 87 -11.38 -1.63 1.57
C ASP A 87 -11.12 -2.67 0.47
N MET A 88 -10.44 -3.74 0.84
CA MET A 88 -10.12 -4.82 -0.10
C MET A 88 -11.42 -5.46 -0.61
N PRO A 89 -11.57 -5.62 -1.93
CA PRO A 89 -12.75 -6.28 -2.48
C PRO A 89 -12.96 -7.68 -1.90
N HIS A 90 -14.22 -8.04 -1.61
CA HIS A 90 -14.59 -9.28 -0.92
C HIS A 90 -13.99 -10.55 -1.56
N HIS A 91 -13.97 -10.64 -2.88
CA HIS A 91 -13.45 -11.80 -3.59
C HIS A 91 -11.98 -12.12 -3.27
N TYR A 92 -11.13 -11.11 -3.00
CA TYR A 92 -9.74 -11.34 -2.56
C TYR A 92 -9.68 -11.94 -1.16
N VAL A 93 -10.57 -11.50 -0.27
CA VAL A 93 -10.61 -11.99 1.10
C VAL A 93 -11.13 -13.43 1.14
N GLU A 94 -12.10 -13.76 0.29
CA GLU A 94 -12.70 -15.10 0.18
C GLU A 94 -11.70 -16.16 -0.29
N ILE A 95 -10.88 -15.84 -1.30
CA ILE A 95 -9.84 -16.77 -1.80
C ILE A 95 -8.62 -16.85 -0.88
N HIS A 96 -8.50 -15.95 0.12
CA HIS A 96 -7.40 -15.90 1.09
C HIS A 96 -7.93 -15.95 2.52
N PRO A 97 -8.36 -17.12 3.02
CA PRO A 97 -9.13 -17.25 4.26
C PRO A 97 -8.42 -16.70 5.51
N ASN A 98 -7.09 -16.62 5.48
CA ASN A 98 -6.28 -16.15 6.62
C ASN A 98 -5.93 -14.66 6.56
N ILE A 99 -6.19 -13.95 5.46
CA ILE A 99 -5.66 -12.59 5.26
C ILE A 99 -6.15 -11.61 6.32
N ARG A 100 -7.44 -11.68 6.68
CA ARG A 100 -8.03 -10.83 7.72
C ARG A 100 -7.38 -11.10 9.08
N LYS A 101 -7.24 -12.38 9.46
CA LYS A 101 -6.64 -12.77 10.73
C LYS A 101 -5.18 -12.33 10.81
N GLN A 102 -4.40 -12.61 9.77
CA GLN A 102 -2.98 -12.25 9.71
C GLN A 102 -2.76 -10.73 9.68
N PHE A 103 -3.56 -9.99 8.91
CA PHE A 103 -3.42 -8.55 8.82
C PHE A 103 -3.72 -7.87 10.16
N TRP A 104 -4.75 -8.32 10.89
CA TRP A 104 -5.14 -7.69 12.15
C TRP A 104 -4.43 -8.23 13.39
N ASP A 105 -3.74 -9.37 13.32
CA ASP A 105 -2.92 -9.89 14.42
C ASP A 105 -1.74 -8.93 14.72
N PRO A 106 -1.68 -8.26 15.88
CA PRO A 106 -0.62 -7.29 16.19
C PRO A 106 0.80 -7.87 16.18
N GLN A 107 0.95 -9.19 16.34
CA GLN A 107 2.23 -9.89 16.37
C GLN A 107 2.68 -10.35 14.97
N HIS A 108 1.77 -10.49 14.01
CA HIS A 108 2.08 -10.98 12.69
C HIS A 108 2.64 -9.87 11.78
N TRP A 109 3.95 -9.90 11.53
CA TRP A 109 4.66 -8.96 10.65
C TRP A 109 5.64 -9.71 9.72
N PRO A 110 5.95 -9.18 8.52
CA PRO A 110 5.45 -7.92 7.95
C PRO A 110 3.96 -8.01 7.56
N LYS A 111 3.27 -6.86 7.55
CA LYS A 111 1.92 -6.81 6.96
C LYS A 111 2.08 -6.81 5.45
N HIS A 112 1.37 -7.69 4.76
CA HIS A 112 1.34 -7.69 3.30
C HIS A 112 0.15 -6.84 2.86
N VAL A 113 0.44 -5.71 2.22
CA VAL A 113 -0.58 -4.76 1.75
C VAL A 113 -0.70 -4.90 0.25
N LEU A 114 -1.92 -5.13 -0.23
CA LEU A 114 -2.20 -5.13 -1.66
C LEU A 114 -2.16 -3.70 -2.19
N VAL A 115 -1.39 -3.48 -3.24
CA VAL A 115 -1.32 -2.22 -3.98
C VAL A 115 -1.77 -2.48 -5.40
N ARG A 116 -2.80 -1.76 -5.82
CA ARG A 116 -3.31 -1.77 -7.18
C ARG A 116 -2.83 -0.54 -7.91
N TYR A 117 -2.07 -0.74 -8.98
CA TYR A 117 -1.64 0.29 -9.90
C TYR A 117 -2.61 0.36 -11.07
N THR A 118 -3.10 1.56 -11.32
CA THR A 118 -3.93 1.89 -12.49
C THR A 118 -3.31 3.04 -13.26
N TRP A 119 -3.53 3.07 -14.57
CA TRP A 119 -2.98 4.08 -15.47
C TRP A 119 -4.07 4.87 -16.19
N SER A 120 -3.85 6.17 -16.37
CA SER A 120 -4.63 7.04 -17.27
C SER A 120 -3.78 8.14 -17.91
#